data_AF-A0A2E9J7Z4-F1
#
_entry.id   AF-A0A2E9J7Z4-F1
#
_cell.length_a   1.000
_cell.length_b   1.000
_cell.length_c   1.000
_cell.angle_alpha   90.00
_cell.angle_beta   90.00
_cell.angle_gamma   90.00
#
_symmetry.space_group_name_H-M   'P 1'
#
loop_
_entity.id
_entity.type
_entity.pdbx_description
1 polymer ?
#
loop_
_entity_poly.entity_id
_entity_poly.type
_entity_poly.pdbx_seq_one_letter_code
_entity_poly.pdbx_strand_id
1 'polypeptide(L)'
;MCDNSERECVVSDSENILNPAQQEVIEHLGAPSKDRPSFETDLKQHLRRALETAVAHCMEELPNDENIFLSKHRLAQIHGCEEKFLAEENEDFEWQVATARGTIVHKAIELSVNWRKEIEPAVIVDEAVARFEEDSNSLGHWLRGCSEIERAELRSISVDTFTKFLECWPTLKPSWRPVAESRVRADLCNERLILAGKVDLTLGVAEGQKAGKVIVDFKTGGFNATHHEDLRYYALVETLRIGIPPRLVASYYLDQGDFVPEKVTEELLESTVRRIAQGVERIVEITHMEKTPVLKPGPSCRWCPISDDCDTGQKYINEANGNN
;
A
#
# COMPACT_ATOMS: atom_id res chain seq x y z
N MET A 1 -25.79 50.91 -24.38
CA MET A 1 -26.47 49.87 -25.18
C MET A 1 -25.42 48.87 -25.57
N CYS A 2 -25.54 47.68 -24.98
CA CYS A 2 -24.66 46.53 -25.15
C CYS A 2 -24.72 46.02 -26.59
N ASP A 3 -23.61 45.54 -27.14
CA ASP A 3 -23.54 44.11 -27.47
C ASP A 3 -22.08 43.69 -27.71
N ASN A 4 -21.58 42.77 -26.90
CA ASN A 4 -20.29 42.12 -27.05
C ASN A 4 -20.55 40.66 -26.71
N SER A 5 -21.06 39.88 -27.67
CA SER A 5 -21.35 38.46 -27.46
C SER A 5 -20.05 37.65 -27.56
N GLU A 6 -19.48 37.35 -26.40
CA GLU A 6 -18.40 36.38 -26.24
C GLU A 6 -18.85 35.00 -26.73
N ARG A 7 -18.00 34.39 -27.57
CA ARG A 7 -18.10 32.97 -27.93
C ARG A 7 -17.70 32.14 -26.72
N GLU A 8 -18.66 31.56 -26.03
CA GLU A 8 -18.41 30.45 -25.12
C GLU A 8 -17.94 29.24 -25.95
N CYS A 9 -16.64 28.93 -25.87
CA CYS A 9 -16.13 27.62 -26.21
C CYS A 9 -16.60 26.63 -25.13
N VAL A 10 -17.79 26.06 -25.34
CA VAL A 10 -18.19 24.83 -24.66
C VAL A 10 -17.34 23.71 -25.25
N VAL A 11 -16.22 23.41 -24.59
CA VAL A 11 -15.54 22.13 -24.80
C VAL A 11 -16.49 21.08 -24.23
N SER A 12 -17.20 20.38 -25.12
CA SER A 12 -18.06 19.28 -24.73
C SER A 12 -17.18 18.20 -24.10
N ASP A 13 -17.31 17.99 -22.78
CA ASP A 13 -16.96 16.74 -22.15
C ASP A 13 -17.72 15.65 -22.90
N SER A 14 -17.04 14.90 -23.78
CA SER A 14 -17.59 13.67 -24.31
C SER A 14 -17.92 12.79 -23.11
N GLU A 15 -19.20 12.59 -22.83
CA GLU A 15 -19.70 11.67 -21.81
C GLU A 15 -19.12 10.29 -22.12
N ASN A 16 -17.99 9.97 -21.50
CA ASN A 16 -17.40 8.66 -21.59
C ASN A 16 -18.36 7.72 -20.86
N ILE A 17 -19.14 6.95 -21.62
CA ILE A 17 -20.12 6.02 -21.07
C ILE A 17 -19.35 5.00 -20.25
N LEU A 18 -19.41 5.13 -18.92
CA LEU A 18 -18.75 4.21 -18.00
C LEU A 18 -19.39 2.83 -18.13
N ASN A 19 -18.55 1.80 -18.13
CA ASN A 19 -19.06 0.44 -17.98
C ASN A 19 -19.46 0.16 -16.51
N PRO A 20 -20.15 -0.95 -16.22
CA PRO A 20 -20.62 -1.25 -14.86
C PRO A 20 -19.50 -1.30 -13.80
N ALA A 21 -18.33 -1.87 -14.12
CA ALA A 21 -17.21 -1.96 -13.19
C ALA A 21 -16.63 -0.58 -12.85
N GLN A 22 -16.47 0.27 -13.88
CA GLN A 22 -16.01 1.65 -13.69
C GLN A 22 -17.02 2.47 -12.88
N GLN A 23 -18.32 2.29 -13.13
CA GLN A 23 -19.39 2.96 -12.39
C GLN A 23 -19.37 2.60 -10.90
N GLU A 24 -19.17 1.33 -10.56
CA GLU A 24 -19.04 0.86 -9.18
C GLU A 24 -17.86 1.53 -8.44
N VAL A 25 -16.70 1.64 -9.10
CA VAL A 25 -15.54 2.35 -8.54
C VAL A 25 -15.87 3.84 -8.30
N ILE A 26 -16.56 4.49 -9.24
CA ILE A 26 -16.96 5.91 -9.09
C ILE A 26 -17.92 6.10 -7.92
N GLU A 27 -18.85 5.18 -7.70
CA GLU A 27 -19.80 5.26 -6.59
C GLU A 27 -19.10 5.23 -5.22
N HIS A 28 -17.99 4.48 -5.10
CA HIS A 28 -17.17 4.49 -3.89
C HIS A 28 -16.24 5.73 -3.77
N LEU A 29 -15.64 6.16 -4.89
CA LEU A 29 -14.72 7.31 -4.93
C LEU A 29 -15.45 8.66 -4.81
N GLY A 30 -16.73 8.72 -5.16
CA GLY A 30 -17.56 9.91 -5.07
C GLY A 30 -17.95 10.25 -3.63
N ALA A 31 -17.67 11.49 -3.20
CA ALA A 31 -18.27 12.05 -1.99
C ALA A 31 -18.43 13.57 -2.13
N PRO A 32 -19.67 14.09 -2.21
CA PRO A 32 -19.94 15.52 -2.14
C PRO A 32 -19.36 16.13 -0.85
N SER A 33 -18.93 17.40 -0.90
CA SER A 33 -18.30 18.08 0.26
C SER A 33 -19.18 18.10 1.52
N LYS A 34 -20.50 18.03 1.37
CA LYS A 34 -21.47 17.95 2.48
C LYS A 34 -21.47 16.60 3.23
N ASP A 35 -21.05 15.53 2.56
CA ASP A 35 -21.08 14.15 3.10
C ASP A 35 -19.70 13.72 3.63
N ARG A 36 -18.70 14.61 3.53
CA ARG A 36 -17.32 14.36 3.99
C ARG A 36 -17.21 14.60 5.51
N PRO A 37 -16.57 13.68 6.25
CA PRO A 37 -16.36 13.86 7.69
C PRO A 37 -15.41 15.04 7.96
N SER A 38 -15.62 15.69 9.10
CA SER A 38 -14.70 16.69 9.66
C SER A 38 -14.04 16.11 10.89
N PHE A 39 -12.79 16.48 11.13
CA PHE A 39 -11.99 16.01 12.26
C PHE A 39 -11.47 17.20 13.06
N GLU A 40 -11.28 17.00 14.37
CA GLU A 40 -10.79 18.04 15.27
C GLU A 40 -9.37 18.51 14.92
N THR A 41 -9.10 19.80 15.17
CA THR A 41 -7.82 20.43 14.80
C THR A 41 -6.59 19.87 15.52
N ASP A 42 -6.77 19.20 16.67
CA ASP A 42 -5.70 18.66 17.50
C ASP A 42 -5.52 17.14 17.36
N LEU A 43 -6.30 16.48 16.47
CA LEU A 43 -6.24 15.02 16.25
C LEU A 43 -4.82 14.54 15.95
N LYS A 44 -4.05 15.29 15.16
CA LYS A 44 -2.64 14.98 14.87
C LYS A 44 -1.80 14.91 16.13
N GLN A 45 -1.88 15.94 16.98
CA GLN A 45 -1.12 16.02 18.21
C GLN A 45 -1.55 14.92 19.18
N HIS A 46 -2.84 14.63 19.24
CA HIS A 46 -3.39 13.55 20.04
C HIS A 46 -2.82 12.18 19.63
N LEU A 47 -2.97 11.80 18.35
CA LEU A 47 -2.48 10.52 17.83
C LEU A 47 -0.96 10.38 17.94
N ARG A 48 -0.23 11.46 17.67
CA ARG A 48 1.23 11.49 17.81
C ARG A 48 1.64 11.22 19.25
N ARG A 49 1.05 11.96 20.21
CA ARG A 49 1.37 11.81 21.63
C ARG A 49 0.99 10.43 22.14
N ALA A 50 -0.16 9.89 21.71
CA ALA A 50 -0.59 8.54 22.06
C ALA A 50 0.44 7.50 21.61
N LEU A 51 0.93 7.60 20.36
CA LEU A 51 1.93 6.68 19.84
C LEU A 51 3.28 6.84 20.54
N GLU A 52 3.81 8.07 20.66
CA GLU A 52 5.11 8.33 21.32
C GLU A 52 5.09 7.91 22.80
N THR A 53 3.95 8.07 23.49
CA THR A 53 3.79 7.60 24.88
C THR A 53 3.77 6.08 24.94
N ALA A 54 3.06 5.42 24.02
CA ALA A 54 2.91 3.97 24.02
C ALA A 54 4.20 3.20 23.71
N VAL A 55 5.14 3.83 22.99
CA VAL A 55 6.44 3.22 22.66
C VAL A 55 7.59 3.75 23.53
N ALA A 56 7.32 4.66 24.48
CA ALA A 56 8.38 5.34 25.23
C ALA A 56 9.33 4.36 25.94
N HIS A 57 8.79 3.33 26.59
CA HIS A 57 9.58 2.35 27.32
C HIS A 57 10.47 1.51 26.40
N CYS A 58 9.98 1.08 25.24
CA CYS A 58 10.81 0.29 24.31
C CYS A 58 11.83 1.16 23.56
N MET A 59 11.55 2.46 23.35
CA MET A 59 12.55 3.36 22.76
C MET A 59 13.74 3.62 23.70
N GLU A 60 13.59 3.47 25.02
CA GLU A 60 14.69 3.60 25.99
C GLU A 60 15.69 2.44 25.90
N GLU A 61 15.25 1.26 25.44
CA GLU A 61 16.08 0.06 25.29
C GLU A 61 16.89 0.05 23.98
N LEU A 62 16.53 0.90 23.02
CA LEU A 62 17.22 0.99 21.73
C LEU A 62 18.56 1.75 21.89
N PRO A 63 19.66 1.32 21.27
CA PRO A 63 20.92 2.06 21.25
C PRO A 63 20.77 3.47 20.64
N ASN A 64 21.51 4.45 21.16
CA ASN A 64 21.32 5.88 20.81
C ASN A 64 21.54 6.21 19.32
N ASP A 65 22.33 5.41 18.61
CA ASP A 65 22.64 5.54 17.18
C ASP A 65 21.71 4.72 16.28
N GLU A 66 20.81 3.96 16.86
CA GLU A 66 19.84 3.15 16.14
C GLU A 66 18.45 3.80 16.06
N ASN A 67 17.75 3.48 14.99
CA ASN A 67 16.36 3.86 14.75
C ASN A 67 15.57 2.66 14.24
N ILE A 68 14.25 2.72 14.44
CA ILE A 68 13.32 1.73 13.91
C ILE A 68 12.63 2.31 12.69
N PHE A 69 12.97 1.77 11.53
CA PHE A 69 12.19 1.96 10.32
C PHE A 69 11.05 0.94 10.28
N LEU A 70 9.81 1.41 10.27
CA LEU A 70 8.62 0.56 10.25
C LEU A 70 7.78 0.84 9.02
N SER A 71 7.69 -0.14 8.12
CA SER A 71 6.78 -0.15 6.98
C SER A 71 5.52 -0.98 7.28
N LYS A 72 4.49 -0.88 6.43
CA LYS A 72 3.31 -1.76 6.52
C LYS A 72 3.68 -3.25 6.49
N HIS A 73 4.64 -3.62 5.63
CA HIS A 73 5.10 -5.00 5.45
C HIS A 73 5.82 -5.51 6.70
N ARG A 74 6.78 -4.74 7.21
CA ARG A 74 7.52 -5.07 8.43
C ARG A 74 6.59 -5.25 9.63
N LEU A 75 5.58 -4.38 9.72
CA LEU A 75 4.55 -4.46 10.74
C LEU A 75 3.63 -5.68 10.58
N ALA A 76 3.29 -6.07 9.36
CA ALA A 76 2.53 -7.30 9.10
C ALA A 76 3.34 -8.57 9.45
N GLN A 77 4.64 -8.59 9.14
CA GLN A 77 5.53 -9.72 9.43
C GLN A 77 5.67 -9.97 10.95
N ILE A 78 5.99 -8.93 11.74
CA ILE A 78 6.15 -9.07 13.20
C ILE A 78 4.86 -9.55 13.87
N HIS A 79 3.69 -9.07 13.43
CA HIS A 79 2.41 -9.53 13.97
C HIS A 79 2.05 -10.94 13.52
N GLY A 80 2.54 -11.36 12.35
CA GLY A 80 2.33 -12.67 11.75
C GLY A 80 2.99 -13.80 12.52
N CYS A 81 4.32 -13.89 12.51
CA CYS A 81 5.10 -14.87 13.28
C CYS A 81 6.51 -14.30 13.50
N GLU A 82 6.95 -14.21 14.76
CA GLU A 82 8.16 -13.45 15.11
C GLU A 82 9.44 -14.19 14.74
N GLU A 83 9.44 -15.52 14.80
CA GLU A 83 10.57 -16.32 14.33
C GLU A 83 10.74 -16.18 12.81
N LYS A 84 9.62 -16.21 12.08
CA LYS A 84 9.63 -15.99 10.64
C LYS A 84 10.13 -14.57 10.31
N PHE A 85 9.70 -13.57 11.07
CA PHE A 85 10.18 -12.19 10.93
C PHE A 85 11.71 -12.10 11.08
N LEU A 86 12.29 -12.74 12.10
CA LEU A 86 13.75 -12.76 12.31
C LEU A 86 14.47 -13.51 11.18
N ALA A 87 13.91 -14.60 10.68
CA ALA A 87 14.48 -15.33 9.56
C ALA A 87 14.48 -14.49 8.28
N GLU A 88 13.36 -13.84 7.95
CA GLU A 88 13.21 -13.00 6.75
C GLU A 88 14.11 -11.74 6.79
N GLU A 89 14.43 -11.18 7.97
CA GLU A 89 15.39 -10.06 8.07
C GLU A 89 16.83 -10.47 7.73
N ASN A 90 17.14 -11.77 7.77
CA ASN A 90 18.48 -12.32 7.47
C ASN A 90 18.58 -12.97 6.08
N GLU A 91 17.50 -13.01 5.31
CA GLU A 91 17.48 -13.63 3.98
C GLU A 91 17.66 -12.61 2.84
N ASP A 92 18.40 -13.05 1.83
CA ASP A 92 18.46 -12.35 0.56
C ASP A 92 17.17 -12.59 -0.22
N PHE A 93 16.44 -11.52 -0.53
CA PHE A 93 15.23 -11.60 -1.34
C PHE A 93 15.55 -11.98 -2.80
N GLU A 94 14.91 -13.04 -3.28
CA GLU A 94 15.00 -13.47 -4.68
C GLU A 94 13.77 -13.08 -5.50
N TRP A 95 14.02 -12.51 -6.68
CA TRP A 95 12.98 -12.17 -7.65
C TRP A 95 12.51 -13.39 -8.44
N GLN A 96 11.22 -13.43 -8.70
CA GLN A 96 10.58 -14.37 -9.61
C GLN A 96 9.52 -13.63 -10.42
N VAL A 97 9.05 -14.22 -11.52
CA VAL A 97 7.99 -13.63 -12.37
C VAL A 97 6.78 -13.17 -11.53
N ALA A 98 6.34 -14.00 -10.58
CA ALA A 98 5.18 -13.70 -9.74
C ALA A 98 5.37 -12.46 -8.84
N THR A 99 6.57 -12.26 -8.27
CA THR A 99 6.90 -11.12 -7.40
C THR A 99 7.23 -9.87 -8.20
N ALA A 100 7.91 -10.01 -9.35
CA ALA A 100 8.21 -8.91 -10.26
C ALA A 100 6.94 -8.33 -10.90
N ARG A 101 5.95 -9.17 -11.24
CA ARG A 101 4.67 -8.75 -11.86
C ARG A 101 4.03 -7.58 -11.13
N GLY A 102 3.91 -7.66 -9.80
CA GLY A 102 3.27 -6.62 -9.00
C GLY A 102 3.95 -5.26 -9.18
N THR A 103 5.28 -5.25 -9.10
CA THR A 103 6.11 -4.05 -9.28
C THR A 103 5.99 -3.47 -10.68
N ILE A 104 6.01 -4.31 -11.73
CA ILE A 104 5.83 -3.86 -13.12
C ILE A 104 4.44 -3.25 -13.33
N VAL A 105 3.38 -3.90 -12.84
CA VAL A 105 2.00 -3.42 -12.99
C VAL A 105 1.78 -2.09 -12.26
N HIS A 106 2.29 -1.95 -11.04
CA HIS A 106 2.24 -0.68 -10.30
C HIS A 106 2.93 0.44 -11.06
N LYS A 107 4.10 0.16 -11.65
CA LYS A 107 4.80 1.14 -12.50
C LYS A 107 4.02 1.46 -13.78
N ALA A 108 3.38 0.48 -14.41
CA ALA A 108 2.52 0.72 -15.57
C ALA A 108 1.34 1.65 -15.22
N ILE A 109 0.70 1.44 -14.07
CA ILE A 109 -0.34 2.33 -13.54
C ILE A 109 0.22 3.73 -13.25
N GLU A 110 1.38 3.84 -12.61
CA GLU A 110 2.05 5.12 -12.36
C GLU A 110 2.28 5.92 -13.66
N LEU A 111 2.83 5.24 -14.67
CA LEU A 111 3.07 5.83 -15.98
C LEU A 111 1.75 6.27 -16.64
N SER A 112 0.70 5.44 -16.55
CA SER A 112 -0.59 5.71 -17.19
C SER A 112 -1.29 6.94 -16.63
N VAL A 113 -1.09 7.27 -15.34
CA VAL A 113 -1.67 8.48 -14.72
C VAL A 113 -1.19 9.78 -15.39
N ASN A 114 0.06 9.80 -15.87
CA ASN A 114 0.66 11.00 -16.49
C ASN A 114 0.94 10.82 -17.99
N TRP A 115 0.47 9.72 -18.59
CA TRP A 115 0.70 9.42 -19.99
C TRP A 115 -0.08 10.40 -20.88
N ARG A 116 0.60 10.97 -21.88
CA ARG A 116 0.02 12.02 -22.74
C ARG A 116 -0.46 11.51 -24.10
N LYS A 117 -0.15 10.25 -24.42
CA LYS A 117 -0.53 9.60 -25.68
C LYS A 117 -1.68 8.64 -25.41
N GLU A 118 -2.17 8.00 -26.47
CA GLU A 118 -3.03 6.83 -26.32
C GLU A 118 -2.31 5.75 -25.50
N ILE A 119 -3.08 5.07 -24.64
CA ILE A 119 -2.58 4.02 -23.78
C ILE A 119 -2.71 2.70 -24.53
N GLU A 120 -1.56 2.16 -24.96
CA GLU A 120 -1.45 0.80 -25.45
C GLU A 120 -0.88 -0.08 -24.31
N PRO A 121 -1.62 -1.06 -23.76
CA PRO A 121 -1.22 -1.76 -22.55
C PRO A 121 0.17 -2.40 -22.64
N ALA A 122 0.45 -3.04 -23.77
CA ALA A 122 1.73 -3.64 -24.09
C ALA A 122 2.89 -2.63 -24.05
N VAL A 123 2.70 -1.46 -24.65
CA VAL A 123 3.72 -0.41 -24.71
C VAL A 123 4.02 0.13 -23.31
N ILE A 124 2.98 0.39 -22.49
CA ILE A 124 3.20 0.89 -21.12
C ILE A 124 3.93 -0.12 -20.25
N VAL A 125 3.61 -1.42 -20.39
CA VAL A 125 4.31 -2.48 -19.67
C VAL A 125 5.76 -2.59 -20.13
N ASP A 126 6.01 -2.53 -21.44
CA ASP A 126 7.38 -2.57 -21.99
C ASP A 126 8.20 -1.37 -21.49
N GLU A 127 7.62 -0.17 -21.42
CA GLU A 127 8.24 1.02 -20.84
C GLU A 127 8.49 0.86 -19.33
N ALA A 128 7.56 0.26 -18.58
CA ALA A 128 7.75 -0.01 -17.15
C ALA A 128 8.91 -0.98 -16.90
N VAL A 129 9.03 -2.05 -17.70
CA VAL A 129 10.15 -2.99 -17.65
C VAL A 129 11.45 -2.27 -17.97
N ALA A 130 11.51 -1.54 -19.09
CA ALA A 130 12.72 -0.83 -19.52
C ALA A 130 13.23 0.15 -18.44
N ARG A 131 12.32 0.82 -17.72
CA ARG A 131 12.70 1.71 -16.60
C ARG A 131 13.36 0.97 -15.44
N PHE A 132 12.84 -0.18 -15.04
CA PHE A 132 13.47 -0.95 -13.97
C PHE A 132 14.76 -1.65 -14.44
N GLU A 133 14.87 -1.99 -15.71
CA GLU A 133 16.13 -2.52 -16.28
C GLU A 133 17.28 -1.52 -16.25
N GLU A 134 17.00 -0.22 -16.28
CA GLU A 134 18.01 0.84 -16.13
C GLU A 134 18.43 1.03 -14.66
N ASP A 135 17.57 0.65 -13.71
CA ASP A 135 17.86 0.81 -12.28
C ASP A 135 18.98 -0.14 -11.81
N SER A 136 19.78 0.34 -10.86
CA SER A 136 20.83 -0.45 -10.20
C SER A 136 20.31 -1.29 -9.02
N ASN A 137 18.98 -1.40 -8.85
CA ASN A 137 18.36 -2.17 -7.78
C ASN A 137 18.31 -3.68 -8.11
N SER A 138 17.88 -4.50 -7.14
CA SER A 138 17.83 -5.96 -7.29
C SER A 138 16.88 -6.42 -8.41
N LEU A 139 15.78 -5.70 -8.64
CA LEU A 139 14.86 -6.01 -9.74
C LEU A 139 15.51 -5.77 -11.10
N GLY A 140 16.19 -4.63 -11.28
CA GLY A 140 16.92 -4.33 -12.51
C GLY A 140 18.02 -5.35 -12.79
N HIS A 141 18.74 -5.79 -11.75
CA HIS A 141 19.71 -6.88 -11.88
C HIS A 141 19.05 -8.19 -12.33
N TRP A 142 17.95 -8.58 -11.70
CA TRP A 142 17.21 -9.79 -12.09
C TRP A 142 16.66 -9.71 -13.51
N LEU A 143 16.05 -8.58 -13.91
CA LEU A 143 15.53 -8.39 -15.26
C LEU A 143 16.62 -8.54 -16.34
N ARG A 144 17.82 -7.99 -16.11
CA ARG A 144 18.97 -8.16 -17.03
C ARG A 144 19.49 -9.60 -17.11
N GLY A 145 19.26 -10.40 -16.08
CA GLY A 145 19.72 -11.78 -15.97
C GLY A 145 18.67 -12.85 -16.25
N CYS A 146 17.38 -12.49 -16.30
CA CYS A 146 16.30 -13.46 -16.48
C CYS A 146 16.32 -14.06 -17.89
N SER A 147 15.81 -15.28 -18.00
CA SER A 147 15.68 -15.97 -19.28
C SER A 147 14.66 -15.29 -20.18
N GLU A 148 14.75 -15.53 -21.48
CA GLU A 148 13.75 -15.05 -22.45
C GLU A 148 12.34 -15.59 -22.15
N ILE A 149 12.25 -16.79 -21.55
CA ILE A 149 10.99 -17.40 -21.13
C ILE A 149 10.38 -16.60 -19.97
N GLU A 150 11.14 -16.35 -18.90
CA GLU A 150 10.67 -15.55 -17.76
C GLU A 150 10.30 -14.14 -18.18
N ARG A 151 11.06 -13.53 -19.10
CA ARG A 151 10.74 -12.22 -19.66
C ARG A 151 9.42 -12.22 -20.43
N ALA A 152 9.21 -13.20 -21.30
CA ALA A 152 7.97 -13.34 -22.07
C ALA A 152 6.77 -13.59 -21.14
N GLU A 153 6.94 -14.42 -20.11
CA GLU A 153 5.91 -14.70 -19.11
C GLU A 153 5.57 -13.45 -18.29
N LEU A 154 6.58 -12.74 -17.77
CA LEU A 154 6.40 -11.49 -17.03
C LEU A 154 5.66 -10.46 -17.86
N ARG A 155 6.07 -10.28 -19.12
CA ARG A 155 5.39 -9.38 -20.04
C ARG A 155 3.93 -9.78 -20.24
N SER A 156 3.68 -11.06 -20.55
CA SER A 156 2.33 -11.57 -20.80
C SER A 156 1.40 -11.33 -19.61
N ILE A 157 1.84 -11.69 -18.39
CA ILE A 157 1.02 -11.58 -17.20
C ILE A 157 0.84 -10.11 -16.77
N SER A 158 1.85 -9.26 -16.93
CA SER A 158 1.73 -7.82 -16.64
C SER A 158 0.81 -7.10 -17.63
N VAL A 159 0.85 -7.45 -18.92
CA VAL A 159 -0.06 -6.89 -19.93
C VAL A 159 -1.50 -7.29 -19.65
N ASP A 160 -1.76 -8.55 -19.31
CA ASP A 160 -3.10 -9.02 -18.93
C ASP A 160 -3.63 -8.24 -17.71
N THR A 161 -2.87 -8.20 -16.61
CA THR A 161 -3.29 -7.50 -15.39
C THR A 161 -3.49 -6.00 -15.61
N PHE A 162 -2.61 -5.33 -16.36
CA PHE A 162 -2.75 -3.91 -16.65
C PHE A 162 -3.92 -3.62 -17.62
N THR A 163 -4.23 -4.53 -18.54
CA THR A 163 -5.40 -4.39 -19.42
C THR A 163 -6.69 -4.47 -18.60
N LYS A 164 -6.80 -5.45 -17.68
CA LYS A 164 -7.94 -5.55 -16.75
C LYS A 164 -8.11 -4.29 -15.91
N PHE A 165 -7.02 -3.69 -15.44
CA PHE A 165 -7.06 -2.39 -14.76
C PHE A 165 -7.72 -1.31 -15.64
N LEU A 166 -7.31 -1.17 -16.90
CA LEU A 166 -7.87 -0.14 -17.79
C LEU A 166 -9.35 -0.39 -18.13
N GLU A 167 -9.76 -1.66 -18.20
CA GLU A 167 -11.16 -2.04 -18.43
C GLU A 167 -12.04 -1.73 -17.22
N CYS A 168 -11.57 -1.99 -16.00
CA CYS A 168 -12.40 -1.89 -14.79
C CYS A 168 -12.25 -0.55 -14.03
N TRP A 169 -11.09 0.11 -14.12
CA TRP A 169 -10.81 1.34 -13.40
C TRP A 169 -11.20 2.58 -14.22
N PRO A 170 -11.92 3.56 -13.65
CA PRO A 170 -12.34 4.74 -14.39
C PRO A 170 -11.16 5.66 -14.73
N THR A 171 -11.25 6.35 -15.87
CA THR A 171 -10.27 7.38 -16.23
C THR A 171 -10.20 8.46 -15.14
N LEU A 172 -8.99 8.69 -14.62
CA LEU A 172 -8.76 9.67 -13.57
C LEU A 172 -8.87 11.09 -14.12
N LYS A 173 -9.74 11.90 -13.51
CA LYS A 173 -9.89 13.32 -13.89
C LYS A 173 -8.81 14.16 -13.22
N PRO A 174 -8.21 15.16 -13.91
CA PRO A 174 -7.25 16.08 -13.29
C PRO A 174 -7.79 16.79 -12.05
N SER A 175 -9.10 17.09 -12.01
CA SER A 175 -9.76 17.70 -10.86
C SER A 175 -9.77 16.83 -9.61
N TRP A 176 -9.56 15.51 -9.74
CA TRP A 176 -9.41 14.59 -8.61
C TRP A 176 -7.99 14.61 -8.03
N ARG A 177 -7.06 15.34 -8.64
CA ARG A 177 -5.65 15.46 -8.19
C ARG A 177 -4.99 14.09 -7.94
N PRO A 178 -4.97 13.20 -8.95
CA PRO A 178 -4.36 11.89 -8.79
C PRO A 178 -2.85 12.00 -8.57
N VAL A 179 -2.35 11.27 -7.57
CA VAL A 179 -0.91 11.11 -7.32
C VAL A 179 -0.64 9.63 -7.11
N ALA A 180 0.07 9.02 -8.06
CA ALA A 180 0.52 7.64 -7.97
C ALA A 180 1.86 7.54 -7.24
N GLU A 181 2.11 6.39 -6.62
CA GLU A 181 3.41 6.02 -6.03
C GLU A 181 3.96 7.06 -5.03
N SER A 182 3.05 7.69 -4.26
CA SER A 182 3.39 8.79 -3.37
C SER A 182 4.05 8.29 -2.10
N ARG A 183 5.19 8.87 -1.72
CA ARG A 183 5.87 8.53 -0.46
C ARG A 183 5.19 9.21 0.71
N VAL A 184 4.93 8.44 1.76
CA VAL A 184 4.43 8.92 3.05
C VAL A 184 5.47 8.65 4.13
N ARG A 185 5.63 9.60 5.06
CA ARG A 185 6.58 9.52 6.16
C ARG A 185 6.07 10.30 7.37
N ALA A 186 6.27 9.73 8.56
CA ALA A 186 6.12 10.40 9.84
C ALA A 186 7.28 10.01 10.77
N ASP A 187 8.04 11.01 11.20
CA ASP A 187 9.12 10.84 12.17
C ASP A 187 8.60 11.06 13.58
N LEU A 188 8.92 10.16 14.51
CA LEU A 188 8.44 10.11 15.90
C LEU A 188 9.63 9.92 16.85
N CYS A 189 9.44 10.26 18.13
CA CYS A 189 10.45 10.01 19.17
C CYS A 189 11.83 10.59 18.80
N ASN A 190 11.88 11.84 18.33
CA ASN A 190 13.11 12.48 17.83
C ASN A 190 13.80 11.68 16.71
N GLU A 191 13.03 11.25 15.71
CA GLU A 191 13.51 10.49 14.53
C GLU A 191 14.00 9.06 14.83
N ARG A 192 13.79 8.57 16.06
CA ARG A 192 14.14 7.20 16.45
C ARG A 192 13.09 6.17 16.02
N LEU A 193 11.84 6.60 15.81
CA LEU A 193 10.81 5.78 15.19
C LEU A 193 10.35 6.45 13.89
N ILE A 194 10.55 5.75 12.77
CA ILE A 194 10.25 6.25 11.43
C ILE A 194 9.16 5.38 10.84
N LEU A 195 7.98 5.94 10.65
CA LEU A 195 6.92 5.32 9.86
C LEU A 195 7.04 5.80 8.43
N ALA A 196 7.27 4.90 7.48
CA ALA A 196 7.27 5.27 6.06
C ALA A 196 6.74 4.18 5.14
N GLY A 197 6.30 4.61 3.97
CA GLY A 197 5.93 3.71 2.89
C GLY A 197 5.56 4.47 1.63
N LYS A 198 4.93 3.75 0.70
CA LYS A 198 4.57 4.25 -0.62
C LYS A 198 3.15 3.79 -0.94
N VAL A 199 2.27 4.76 -1.19
CA VAL A 199 0.87 4.50 -1.53
C VAL A 199 0.71 4.47 -3.04
N ASP A 200 -0.04 3.50 -3.54
CA ASP A 200 -0.13 3.26 -4.98
C ASP A 200 -0.90 4.39 -5.68
N LEU A 201 -2.01 4.86 -5.09
CA LEU A 201 -2.75 6.00 -5.59
C LEU A 201 -3.40 6.82 -4.46
N THR A 202 -3.26 8.14 -4.55
CA THR A 202 -4.08 9.07 -3.76
C THR A 202 -4.93 9.95 -4.66
N LEU A 203 -6.15 10.24 -4.20
CA LEU A 203 -7.10 11.12 -4.87
C LEU A 203 -7.61 12.16 -3.87
N GLY A 204 -7.84 13.38 -4.33
CA GLY A 204 -8.45 14.45 -3.55
C GLY A 204 -7.52 15.06 -2.51
N VAL A 205 -8.06 16.04 -1.78
CA VAL A 205 -7.34 16.81 -0.76
C VAL A 205 -8.25 17.09 0.44
N ALA A 206 -7.67 17.39 1.58
CA ALA A 206 -8.41 17.96 2.70
C ALA A 206 -8.77 19.43 2.42
N GLU A 207 -9.92 19.87 2.93
CA GLU A 207 -10.41 21.25 2.85
C GLU A 207 -10.65 21.77 4.28
N GLY A 208 -9.67 22.46 4.85
CA GLY A 208 -9.70 22.79 6.28
C GLY A 208 -9.74 21.51 7.12
N GLN A 209 -10.74 21.37 7.98
CA GLN A 209 -10.96 20.18 8.81
C GLN A 209 -11.70 19.03 8.09
N LYS A 210 -12.18 19.25 6.86
CA LYS A 210 -12.93 18.25 6.09
C LYS A 210 -12.00 17.29 5.36
N ALA A 211 -12.16 16.01 5.60
CA ALA A 211 -11.41 14.97 4.90
C ALA A 211 -11.95 14.75 3.49
N GLY A 212 -11.14 15.02 2.48
CA GLY A 212 -11.48 14.75 1.07
C GLY A 212 -10.55 13.76 0.37
N LYS A 213 -9.43 13.39 1.00
CA LYS A 213 -8.43 12.49 0.41
C LYS A 213 -8.87 11.02 0.48
N VAL A 214 -8.62 10.26 -0.57
CA VAL A 214 -8.77 8.80 -0.63
C VAL A 214 -7.41 8.17 -0.92
N ILE A 215 -7.10 7.05 -0.27
CA ILE A 215 -5.90 6.25 -0.54
C ILE A 215 -6.35 4.90 -1.10
N VAL A 216 -5.75 4.46 -2.20
CA VAL A 216 -6.03 3.18 -2.84
C VAL A 216 -4.73 2.37 -2.93
N ASP A 217 -4.79 1.09 -2.58
CA ASP A 217 -3.71 0.10 -2.74
C ASP A 217 -4.19 -0.96 -3.73
N PHE A 218 -3.45 -1.14 -4.82
CA PHE A 218 -3.76 -2.07 -5.90
C PHE A 218 -3.13 -3.44 -5.63
N LYS A 219 -3.95 -4.48 -5.64
CA LYS A 219 -3.52 -5.85 -5.38
C LYS A 219 -3.54 -6.67 -6.67
N THR A 220 -2.40 -7.24 -7.04
CA THR A 220 -2.28 -8.20 -8.16
C THR A 220 -2.53 -9.65 -7.75
N GLY A 221 -2.85 -9.92 -6.48
CA GLY A 221 -3.12 -11.26 -5.96
C GLY A 221 -4.46 -11.29 -5.20
N GLY A 222 -4.85 -12.49 -4.73
CA GLY A 222 -6.14 -12.69 -4.06
C GLY A 222 -6.29 -11.95 -2.72
N PHE A 223 -7.51 -11.96 -2.20
CA PHE A 223 -7.86 -11.36 -0.91
C PHE A 223 -7.01 -11.90 0.24
N ASN A 224 -6.52 -10.99 1.09
CA ASN A 224 -5.88 -11.29 2.36
C ASN A 224 -6.37 -10.30 3.42
N ALA A 225 -6.75 -10.80 4.60
CA ALA A 225 -7.25 -9.97 5.70
C ALA A 225 -6.22 -8.90 6.14
N THR A 226 -4.92 -9.17 5.99
CA THR A 226 -3.87 -8.19 6.32
C THR A 226 -3.89 -6.95 5.42
N HIS A 227 -4.48 -7.03 4.22
CA HIS A 227 -4.57 -5.89 3.29
C HIS A 227 -5.35 -4.71 3.86
N HIS A 228 -6.34 -4.97 4.72
CA HIS A 228 -7.06 -3.91 5.41
C HIS A 228 -6.16 -3.19 6.42
N GLU A 229 -5.42 -3.95 7.23
CA GLU A 229 -4.53 -3.40 8.25
C GLU A 229 -3.41 -2.53 7.65
N ASP A 230 -2.90 -2.93 6.49
CA ASP A 230 -1.91 -2.19 5.71
C ASP A 230 -2.38 -0.77 5.33
N LEU A 231 -3.64 -0.64 4.94
CA LEU A 231 -4.23 0.64 4.54
C LEU A 231 -4.52 1.55 5.74
N ARG A 232 -4.90 0.96 6.88
CA ARG A 232 -5.07 1.71 8.14
C ARG A 232 -3.76 2.34 8.59
N TYR A 233 -2.63 1.63 8.40
CA TYR A 233 -1.29 2.18 8.61
C TYR A 233 -1.07 3.43 7.76
N TYR A 234 -1.39 3.40 6.45
CA TYR A 234 -1.25 4.59 5.59
C TYR A 234 -2.17 5.74 5.99
N ALA A 235 -3.40 5.45 6.43
CA ALA A 235 -4.29 6.47 6.97
C ALA A 235 -3.67 7.20 8.17
N LEU A 236 -3.05 6.47 9.10
CA LEU A 236 -2.39 7.07 10.25
C LEU A 236 -1.15 7.89 9.84
N VAL A 237 -0.26 7.35 9.00
CA VAL A 237 0.94 8.09 8.55
C VAL A 237 0.55 9.37 7.82
N GLU A 238 -0.48 9.32 6.97
CA GLU A 238 -0.98 10.51 6.27
C GLU A 238 -1.58 11.54 7.23
N THR A 239 -2.30 11.07 8.26
CA THR A 239 -2.85 11.93 9.32
C THR A 239 -1.74 12.61 10.11
N LEU A 240 -0.70 11.87 10.50
CA LEU A 240 0.47 12.43 11.20
C LEU A 240 1.23 13.43 10.33
N ARG A 241 1.24 13.26 9.00
CA ARG A 241 1.85 14.19 8.06
C ARG A 241 1.05 15.49 7.93
N ILE A 242 -0.21 15.40 7.50
CA ILE A 242 -1.04 16.55 7.11
C ILE A 242 -1.83 17.15 8.26
N GLY A 243 -2.28 16.31 9.18
CA GLY A 243 -3.13 16.67 10.31
C GLY A 243 -4.62 16.38 10.12
N ILE A 244 -5.04 15.99 8.92
CA ILE A 244 -6.39 15.54 8.61
C ILE A 244 -6.30 14.17 7.94
N PRO A 245 -7.05 13.16 8.42
CA PRO A 245 -7.02 11.83 7.82
C PRO A 245 -7.60 11.82 6.40
N PRO A 246 -7.24 10.81 5.58
CA PRO A 246 -8.06 10.49 4.40
C PRO A 246 -9.47 10.12 4.85
N ARG A 247 -10.50 10.39 4.04
CA ARG A 247 -11.89 10.01 4.34
C ARG A 247 -12.14 8.51 4.14
N LEU A 248 -11.35 7.89 3.28
CA LEU A 248 -11.54 6.53 2.79
C LEU A 248 -10.17 5.95 2.45
N VAL A 249 -9.98 4.69 2.80
CA VAL A 249 -8.93 3.86 2.24
C VAL A 249 -9.57 2.68 1.52
N ALA A 250 -8.94 2.16 0.46
CA ALA A 250 -9.49 1.03 -0.28
C ALA A 250 -8.41 0.11 -0.84
N SER A 251 -8.66 -1.20 -0.75
CA SER A 251 -7.94 -2.17 -1.57
C SER A 251 -8.70 -2.36 -2.87
N TYR A 252 -7.99 -2.40 -3.99
CA TYR A 252 -8.58 -2.74 -5.28
C TYR A 252 -7.89 -3.96 -5.88
N TYR A 253 -8.65 -5.05 -6.05
CA TYR A 253 -8.12 -6.33 -6.51
C TYR A 253 -8.17 -6.41 -8.03
N LEU A 254 -7.01 -6.25 -8.67
CA LEU A 254 -6.90 -6.11 -10.13
C LEU A 254 -7.38 -7.34 -10.91
N ASP A 255 -7.25 -8.54 -10.33
CA ASP A 255 -7.71 -9.77 -10.96
C ASP A 255 -9.23 -9.96 -10.89
N GLN A 256 -9.89 -9.36 -9.88
CA GLN A 256 -11.33 -9.51 -9.63
C GLN A 256 -12.14 -8.29 -10.07
N GLY A 257 -11.52 -7.11 -10.15
CA GLY A 257 -12.20 -5.83 -10.33
C GLY A 257 -12.86 -5.31 -9.05
N ASP A 258 -12.59 -5.93 -7.90
CA ASP A 258 -13.31 -5.68 -6.65
C ASP A 258 -12.73 -4.46 -5.90
N PHE A 259 -13.61 -3.49 -5.59
CA PHE A 259 -13.29 -2.33 -4.78
C PHE A 259 -13.72 -2.58 -3.32
N VAL A 260 -12.75 -2.62 -2.40
CA VAL A 260 -13.02 -2.92 -1.00
C VAL A 260 -12.74 -1.67 -0.14
N PRO A 261 -13.77 -0.85 0.15
CA PRO A 261 -13.64 0.40 0.89
C PRO A 261 -13.62 0.20 2.42
N GLU A 262 -12.89 1.07 3.11
CA GLU A 262 -13.00 1.27 4.55
C GLU A 262 -13.00 2.77 4.88
N LYS A 263 -14.03 3.23 5.60
CA LYS A 263 -14.12 4.61 6.07
C LYS A 263 -13.13 4.81 7.22
N VAL A 264 -12.39 5.91 7.19
CA VAL A 264 -11.45 6.24 8.25
C VAL A 264 -12.19 7.01 9.35
N THR A 265 -12.08 6.52 10.58
CA THR A 265 -12.62 7.15 11.79
C THR A 265 -11.51 7.35 12.82
N GLU A 266 -11.77 8.13 13.86
CA GLU A 266 -10.80 8.34 14.94
C GLU A 266 -10.50 7.03 15.68
N GLU A 267 -11.51 6.20 15.93
CA GLU A 267 -11.34 4.90 16.59
C GLU A 267 -10.45 3.94 15.77
N LEU A 268 -10.58 3.99 14.44
CA LEU A 268 -9.71 3.23 13.53
C LEU A 268 -8.26 3.70 13.63
N LEU A 269 -8.03 5.02 13.69
CA LEU A 269 -6.68 5.59 13.82
C LEU A 269 -6.08 5.26 15.20
N GLU A 270 -6.85 5.36 16.27
CA GLU A 270 -6.43 4.95 17.61
C GLU A 270 -6.10 3.46 17.68
N SER A 271 -6.91 2.60 17.05
CA SER A 271 -6.59 1.17 16.96
C SER A 271 -5.31 0.91 16.17
N THR A 272 -5.06 1.72 15.15
CA THR A 272 -3.83 1.63 14.36
C THR A 272 -2.62 2.06 15.18
N VAL A 273 -2.75 3.10 16.00
CA VAL A 273 -1.71 3.51 16.96
C VAL A 273 -1.36 2.35 17.89
N ARG A 274 -2.35 1.66 18.47
CA ARG A 274 -2.11 0.49 19.34
C ARG A 274 -1.39 -0.63 18.60
N ARG A 275 -1.81 -0.97 17.38
CA ARG A 275 -1.18 -2.01 16.56
C ARG A 275 0.26 -1.68 16.20
N ILE A 276 0.56 -0.42 15.88
CA ILE A 276 1.93 0.04 15.62
C ILE A 276 2.76 -0.06 16.90
N ALA A 277 2.26 0.45 18.03
CA ALA A 277 2.99 0.41 19.30
C ALA A 277 3.35 -1.03 19.70
N GLN A 278 2.41 -1.96 19.60
CA GLN A 278 2.64 -3.39 19.86
C GLN A 278 3.67 -4.01 18.91
N GLY A 279 3.63 -3.64 17.62
CA GLY A 279 4.62 -4.13 16.65
C GLY A 279 6.02 -3.59 16.93
N VAL A 280 6.13 -2.31 17.26
CA VAL A 280 7.40 -1.67 17.65
C VAL A 280 7.96 -2.31 18.92
N GLU A 281 7.13 -2.49 19.94
CA GLU A 281 7.51 -3.17 21.18
C GLU A 281 8.05 -4.57 20.92
N ARG A 282 7.32 -5.39 20.15
CA ARG A 282 7.78 -6.76 19.82
C ARG A 282 9.07 -6.76 19.02
N ILE A 283 9.23 -5.86 18.05
CA ILE A 283 10.50 -5.71 17.31
C ILE A 283 11.63 -5.47 18.30
N VAL A 284 11.52 -4.43 19.15
CA VAL A 284 12.58 -4.10 20.12
C VAL A 284 12.89 -5.26 21.06
N GLU A 285 11.84 -5.90 21.57
CA GLU A 285 11.98 -6.99 22.53
C GLU A 285 12.79 -8.18 21.97
N ILE A 286 12.51 -8.60 20.73
CA ILE A 286 13.17 -9.76 20.14
C ILE A 286 14.51 -9.42 19.49
N THR A 287 14.74 -8.17 19.07
CA THR A 287 16.01 -7.77 18.41
C THR A 287 17.04 -7.19 19.39
N HIS A 288 16.61 -6.52 20.47
CA HIS A 288 17.52 -5.82 21.39
C HIS A 288 17.46 -6.30 22.84
N MET A 289 16.36 -6.95 23.26
CA MET A 289 16.18 -7.38 24.67
C MET A 289 16.27 -8.90 24.84
N GLU A 290 16.73 -9.62 23.82
CA GLU A 290 16.90 -11.09 23.82
C GLU A 290 15.63 -11.85 24.26
N LYS A 291 14.43 -11.29 24.00
CA LYS A 291 13.17 -11.98 24.29
C LYS A 291 12.97 -13.10 23.29
N THR A 292 12.48 -14.24 23.77
CA THR A 292 12.12 -15.37 22.92
C THR A 292 11.00 -14.97 21.95
N PRO A 293 11.18 -15.17 20.63
CA PRO A 293 10.15 -14.91 19.64
C PRO A 293 8.94 -15.84 19.81
N VAL A 294 7.75 -15.30 19.55
CA VAL A 294 6.49 -16.03 19.60
C VAL A 294 6.19 -16.65 18.25
N LEU A 295 6.11 -17.98 18.23
CA LEU A 295 5.65 -18.75 17.07
C LEU A 295 4.13 -18.66 16.94
N LYS A 296 3.67 -18.32 15.74
CA LYS A 296 2.25 -18.28 15.39
C LYS A 296 2.04 -19.07 14.08
N PRO A 297 1.74 -20.39 14.17
CA PRO A 297 1.54 -21.19 12.98
C PRO A 297 0.31 -20.71 12.19
N GLY A 298 0.41 -20.74 10.87
CA GLY A 298 -0.65 -20.30 9.97
C GLY A 298 -0.30 -20.54 8.50
N PRO A 299 -1.14 -20.08 7.55
CA PRO A 299 -0.91 -20.34 6.12
C PRO A 299 0.47 -19.92 5.64
N SER A 300 1.04 -18.87 6.24
CA SER A 300 2.39 -18.36 5.95
C SER A 300 3.52 -19.37 6.20
N CYS A 301 3.28 -20.44 6.98
CA CYS A 301 4.25 -21.50 7.21
C CYS A 301 4.68 -22.20 5.90
N ARG A 302 3.79 -22.28 4.90
CA ARG A 302 4.09 -22.89 3.59
C ARG A 302 5.17 -22.14 2.79
N TRP A 303 5.40 -20.88 3.15
CA TRP A 303 6.38 -19.98 2.56
C TRP A 303 7.27 -19.39 3.66
N CYS A 304 7.56 -20.17 4.70
CA CYS A 304 8.49 -19.78 5.76
C CYS A 304 9.88 -20.32 5.41
N PRO A 305 10.92 -19.48 5.40
CA PRO A 305 12.26 -19.91 4.99
C PRO A 305 12.86 -20.99 5.88
N ILE A 306 12.56 -20.94 7.17
CA ILE A 306 12.99 -21.91 8.18
C ILE A 306 11.97 -23.04 8.39
N SER A 307 11.05 -23.26 7.44
CA SER A 307 9.97 -24.25 7.60
C SER A 307 10.53 -25.64 7.87
N ASP A 308 11.62 -26.04 7.23
CA ASP A 308 12.21 -27.38 7.36
C ASP A 308 12.74 -27.65 8.78
N ASP A 309 13.20 -26.60 9.47
CA ASP A 309 13.74 -26.67 10.83
C ASP A 309 12.72 -26.22 11.90
N CYS A 310 11.46 -25.97 11.53
CA CYS A 310 10.42 -25.50 12.44
C CYS A 310 9.33 -26.55 12.71
N ASP A 311 9.49 -27.30 13.82
CA ASP A 311 8.51 -28.32 14.26
C ASP A 311 7.06 -27.80 14.32
N THR A 312 6.87 -26.57 14.81
CA THR A 312 5.54 -25.95 14.94
C THR A 312 4.93 -25.66 13.56
N GLY A 313 5.72 -25.19 12.60
CA GLY A 313 5.28 -24.95 11.23
C GLY A 313 4.97 -26.25 10.48
N GLN A 314 5.84 -27.25 10.61
CA GLN A 314 5.65 -28.58 10.01
C GLN A 314 4.37 -29.27 10.52
N LYS A 315 4.09 -29.20 11.83
CA LYS A 315 2.84 -29.71 12.40
C LYS A 315 1.62 -29.07 11.73
N TYR A 316 1.59 -27.74 11.61
CA TYR A 316 0.51 -27.03 10.94
C TYR A 316 0.34 -27.45 9.47
N ILE A 317 1.43 -27.53 8.72
CA ILE A 317 1.38 -27.92 7.29
C ILE A 317 0.83 -29.35 7.14
N ASN A 318 1.30 -30.28 7.97
CA ASN A 318 0.85 -31.67 7.94
C ASN A 318 -0.63 -31.81 8.29
N GLU A 319 -1.10 -31.13 9.33
CA GLU A 319 -2.51 -31.10 9.72
C GLU A 319 -3.40 -30.46 8.64
N ALA A 320 -2.94 -29.38 8.01
CA ALA A 320 -3.67 -28.72 6.93
C ALA A 320 -3.74 -29.56 5.65
N ASN A 321 -2.71 -30.37 5.36
CA ASN A 321 -2.70 -31.25 4.20
C ASN A 321 -3.48 -32.56 4.43
N GLY A 322 -3.55 -33.05 5.68
CA GLY A 322 -4.31 -34.26 6.02
C GLY A 322 -5.83 -34.08 6.13
N ASN A 323 -6.30 -32.83 6.11
CA ASN A 323 -7.72 -32.46 6.14
C ASN A 323 -8.29 -32.10 4.74
N ASN A 324 -7.50 -32.26 3.67
CA ASN A 324 -7.91 -32.13 2.27
C ASN A 324 -7.98 -33.51 1.60
#